data_AF-A0A537JBW6-F1
#
_entry.id   AF-A0A537JBW6-F1
#
_cell.length_a   1.000
_cell.length_b   1.000
_cell.length_c   1.000
_cell.angle_alpha   90.00
_cell.angle_beta   90.00
_cell.angle_gamma   90.00
#
_symmetry.space_group_name_H-M   'P 1'
#
loop_
_entity.id
_entity.type
_entity.pdbx_description
1 polymer ?
#
loop_
_entity_poly.entity_id
_entity_poly.type
_entity_poly.pdbx_seq_one_letter_code
_entity_poly.pdbx_strand_id
1 'polypeptide(L)'
;MSALAGVFNASSSLFTMDFYSRFKPKASQAQLVWVGRAATVVMVIIGLLWIPVIQGGRGLYDYLQGIQAYLAPPIFVVFFFGVFMKRLNGPGCLATLITGFAMGLFRLAVDTPVKLMGTPYAEGSFLWVVNNIFFQYYSLLITVVCILVFIIVSYATPQPDYAKIGGLTFSTLTEEDRRATRATWSMRDVLLSILLVVIIISIYLYFTG
;
A
#
# COMPACT_ATOMS: atom_id res chain seq x y z
N MET A 1 -15.43 6.63 18.15
CA MET A 1 -16.41 6.01 17.22
C MET A 1 -16.26 6.46 15.76
N SER A 2 -15.84 7.69 15.46
CA SER A 2 -15.73 8.18 14.06
C SER A 2 -14.72 7.41 13.18
N ALA A 3 -13.52 7.10 13.68
CA ALA A 3 -12.50 6.42 12.89
C ALA A 3 -12.91 5.01 12.43
N LEU A 4 -13.47 4.19 13.33
CA LEU A 4 -13.93 2.83 12.99
C LEU A 4 -15.08 2.85 11.97
N ALA A 5 -16.04 3.76 12.15
CA ALA A 5 -17.14 3.92 11.20
C ALA A 5 -16.62 4.34 9.80
N GLY A 6 -15.62 5.23 9.75
CA GLY A 6 -14.97 5.64 8.51
C GLY A 6 -14.28 4.48 7.78
N VAL A 7 -13.48 3.66 8.50
CA VAL A 7 -12.78 2.51 7.90
C VAL A 7 -13.77 1.47 7.38
N PHE A 8 -14.82 1.15 8.14
CA PHE A 8 -15.83 0.20 7.69
C PHE A 8 -16.64 0.72 6.50
N ASN A 9 -16.97 2.01 6.47
CA ASN A 9 -17.66 2.60 5.34
C ASN A 9 -16.80 2.57 4.08
N ALA A 10 -15.55 3.03 4.16
CA ALA A 10 -14.62 2.97 3.03
C ALA A 10 -14.41 1.55 2.52
N SER A 11 -14.21 0.57 3.42
CA SER A 11 -14.02 -0.84 3.05
C SER A 11 -15.27 -1.46 2.43
N SER A 12 -16.46 -1.11 2.94
CA SER A 12 -17.75 -1.54 2.40
C SER A 12 -17.99 -0.97 0.99
N SER A 13 -17.64 0.31 0.78
CA SER A 13 -17.69 0.95 -0.54
C SER A 13 -16.72 0.32 -1.52
N LEU A 14 -15.47 0.04 -1.12
CA LEU A 14 -14.51 -0.70 -1.95
C LEU A 14 -15.06 -2.07 -2.36
N PHE A 15 -15.59 -2.85 -1.41
CA PHE A 15 -16.16 -4.16 -1.72
C PHE A 15 -17.37 -4.08 -2.66
N THR A 16 -18.29 -3.16 -2.40
CA THR A 16 -19.52 -3.03 -3.19
C THR A 16 -19.27 -2.46 -4.58
N MET A 17 -18.49 -1.39 -4.68
CA MET A 17 -18.26 -0.69 -5.94
C MET A 17 -17.18 -1.38 -6.79
N ASP A 18 -16.07 -1.82 -6.21
CA ASP A 18 -14.96 -2.36 -7.01
C ASP A 18 -15.14 -3.84 -7.35
N PHE A 19 -15.76 -4.62 -6.45
CA PHE A 19 -15.98 -6.06 -6.66
C PHE A 19 -17.43 -6.37 -7.04
N TYR A 20 -18.39 -6.04 -6.19
CA TYR A 20 -19.78 -6.49 -6.39
C TYR A 20 -20.44 -5.87 -7.62
N SER A 21 -20.22 -4.57 -7.88
CA SER A 21 -20.80 -3.90 -9.05
C SER A 21 -20.23 -4.44 -10.38
N ARG A 22 -18.93 -4.81 -10.40
CA ARG A 22 -18.31 -5.45 -11.56
C ARG A 22 -18.81 -6.89 -11.76
N PHE A 23 -19.04 -7.62 -10.68
CA PHE A 23 -19.57 -8.99 -10.74
C PHE A 23 -21.06 -9.02 -11.12
N LYS A 24 -21.85 -8.04 -10.66
CA LYS A 24 -23.29 -7.94 -10.94
C LYS A 24 -23.67 -6.52 -11.43
N PRO A 25 -23.39 -6.19 -12.71
CA PRO A 25 -23.56 -4.84 -13.24
C PRO A 25 -24.99 -4.28 -13.22
N LYS A 26 -26.00 -5.15 -13.08
CA LYS A 26 -27.43 -4.79 -13.02
C LYS A 26 -27.97 -4.70 -11.60
N ALA A 27 -27.12 -4.64 -10.58
CA ALA A 27 -27.57 -4.51 -9.20
C ALA A 27 -28.27 -3.17 -8.95
N SER A 28 -29.40 -3.20 -8.24
CA SER A 28 -30.09 -1.97 -7.85
C SER A 28 -29.36 -1.26 -6.70
N GLN A 29 -29.59 0.04 -6.52
CA GLN A 29 -29.02 0.80 -5.40
C GLN A 29 -29.36 0.19 -4.04
N ALA A 30 -30.60 -0.29 -3.86
CA ALA A 30 -31.01 -0.97 -2.64
C ALA A 30 -30.21 -2.26 -2.38
N GLN A 31 -29.89 -3.03 -3.43
CA GLN A 31 -29.04 -4.22 -3.32
C GLN A 31 -27.60 -3.85 -2.94
N LEU A 32 -27.03 -2.82 -3.54
CA LEU A 32 -25.67 -2.35 -3.22
C LEU A 32 -25.55 -1.93 -1.75
N VAL A 33 -26.52 -1.18 -1.23
CA VAL A 33 -26.56 -0.78 0.18
C VAL A 33 -26.67 -1.98 1.11
N TRP A 34 -27.51 -2.96 0.77
CA TRP A 34 -27.69 -4.16 1.60
C TRP A 34 -26.42 -5.01 1.64
N VAL A 35 -25.77 -5.22 0.49
CA VAL A 35 -24.48 -5.92 0.39
C VAL A 35 -23.40 -5.16 1.16
N GLY A 36 -23.39 -3.83 1.09
CA GLY A 36 -22.46 -3.01 1.87
C GLY A 36 -22.62 -3.21 3.37
N ARG A 37 -23.87 -3.25 3.87
CA ARG A 37 -24.14 -3.55 5.29
C ARG A 37 -23.69 -4.96 5.67
N ALA A 38 -23.95 -5.95 4.82
CA ALA A 38 -23.49 -7.32 5.05
C ALA A 38 -21.95 -7.42 5.10
N ALA A 39 -21.25 -6.75 4.18
CA ALA A 39 -19.80 -6.67 4.18
C ALA A 39 -19.25 -6.06 5.47
N THR A 40 -19.88 -4.99 5.97
CA THR A 40 -19.51 -4.37 7.26
C THR A 40 -19.64 -5.34 8.42
N VAL A 41 -20.74 -6.09 8.52
CA VAL A 41 -20.93 -7.09 9.59
C VAL A 41 -19.86 -8.17 9.53
N VAL A 42 -19.55 -8.68 8.33
CA VAL A 42 -18.51 -9.70 8.14
C VAL A 42 -17.14 -9.15 8.55
N MET A 43 -16.79 -7.92 8.16
CA MET A 43 -15.52 -7.28 8.55
C MET A 43 -15.41 -7.08 10.06
N VAL A 44 -16.51 -6.73 10.75
CA VAL A 44 -16.53 -6.63 12.21
C VAL A 44 -16.24 -7.99 12.84
N ILE A 45 -16.89 -9.06 12.38
CA ILE A 45 -16.66 -10.42 12.90
C ILE A 45 -15.20 -10.83 12.69
N ILE A 46 -14.64 -10.63 11.50
CA ILE A 46 -13.23 -10.93 11.22
C ILE A 46 -12.31 -10.12 12.14
N GLY A 47 -12.58 -8.82 12.31
CA GLY A 47 -11.80 -7.95 13.19
C GLY A 47 -11.81 -8.41 14.65
N LEU A 48 -12.97 -8.85 15.16
CA LEU A 48 -13.10 -9.41 16.51
C LEU A 48 -12.30 -10.73 16.66
N LEU A 49 -12.37 -11.62 15.67
CA LEU A 49 -11.60 -12.86 15.65
C LEU A 49 -10.09 -12.62 15.58
N TRP A 50 -9.67 -11.46 15.08
CA TRP A 50 -8.26 -11.10 14.92
C TRP A 50 -7.62 -10.48 16.16
N ILE A 51 -8.40 -10.13 17.19
CA ILE A 51 -7.90 -9.50 18.44
C ILE A 51 -6.76 -10.31 19.10
N PRO A 52 -6.83 -11.65 19.25
CA PRO A 52 -5.77 -12.42 19.91
C PRO A 52 -4.40 -12.29 19.22
N VAL A 53 -4.40 -12.20 17.88
CA VAL A 53 -3.16 -12.04 17.10
C VAL A 53 -2.50 -10.69 17.37
N ILE A 54 -3.28 -9.64 17.57
CA ILE A 54 -2.79 -8.30 17.87
C ILE A 54 -2.20 -8.26 19.28
N GLN A 55 -2.85 -8.91 20.25
CA GLN A 55 -2.39 -8.97 21.64
C GLN A 55 -1.05 -9.72 21.79
N GLY A 56 -0.76 -10.67 20.91
CA GLY A 56 0.53 -11.38 20.86
C GLY A 56 1.71 -10.56 20.33
N GLY A 57 1.48 -9.32 19.87
CA GLY A 57 2.55 -8.42 19.42
C GLY A 57 3.17 -7.58 20.55
N ARG A 58 4.29 -6.91 20.26
CA ARG A 58 4.96 -5.97 21.18
C ARG A 58 4.20 -4.65 21.41
N GLY A 59 3.05 -4.48 20.74
CA GLY A 59 2.18 -3.32 20.82
C GLY A 59 1.34 -3.16 19.56
N LEU A 60 0.20 -2.47 19.67
CA LEU A 60 -0.69 -2.22 18.54
C LEU A 60 0.00 -1.42 17.42
N TYR A 61 0.85 -0.46 17.79
CA TYR A 61 1.56 0.39 16.82
C TYR A 61 2.54 -0.43 15.96
N ASP A 62 3.41 -1.22 16.60
CA ASP A 62 4.36 -2.10 15.91
C ASP A 62 3.65 -3.10 15.00
N TYR A 63 2.52 -3.64 15.46
CA TYR A 63 1.71 -4.56 14.67
C TYR A 63 1.14 -3.89 13.42
N LEU A 64 0.53 -2.71 13.58
CA LEU A 64 -0.05 -1.93 12.48
C LEU A 64 1.01 -1.44 11.49
N GLN A 65 2.17 -1.01 12.00
CA GLN A 65 3.30 -0.65 11.15
C GLN A 65 3.83 -1.86 10.39
N GLY A 66 3.97 -3.02 11.03
CA GLY A 66 4.41 -4.25 10.39
C GLY A 66 3.52 -4.63 9.21
N ILE A 67 2.19 -4.69 9.40
CA ILE A 67 1.25 -4.99 8.31
C ILE A 67 1.39 -3.98 7.16
N GLN A 68 1.42 -2.68 7.47
CA GLN A 68 1.56 -1.64 6.45
C GLN A 68 2.88 -1.78 5.70
N ALA A 69 3.98 -2.05 6.41
CA ALA A 69 5.29 -2.28 5.83
C ALA A 69 5.33 -3.52 4.91
N TYR A 70 4.45 -4.50 5.13
CA TYR A 70 4.35 -5.69 4.27
C TYR A 70 3.48 -5.49 3.03
N LEU A 71 2.45 -4.64 3.12
CA LEU A 71 1.44 -4.48 2.04
C LEU A 71 1.61 -3.20 1.22
N ALA A 72 2.19 -2.14 1.79
CA ALA A 72 2.39 -0.86 1.10
C ALA A 72 3.46 -0.88 -0.02
N PRO A 73 4.58 -1.61 0.09
CA PRO A 73 5.64 -1.59 -0.93
C PRO A 73 5.21 -1.84 -2.38
N PRO A 74 4.43 -2.89 -2.71
CA PRO A 74 4.03 -3.12 -4.10
C PRO A 74 3.17 -1.98 -4.66
N ILE A 75 2.28 -1.43 -3.84
CA ILE A 75 1.43 -0.29 -4.20
C ILE A 75 2.32 0.92 -4.47
N PHE A 76 3.25 1.22 -3.56
CA PHE A 76 4.23 2.30 -3.74
C PHE A 76 5.00 2.15 -5.05
N VAL A 77 5.55 0.98 -5.35
CA VAL A 77 6.32 0.76 -6.60
C VAL A 77 5.46 1.03 -7.82
N VAL A 78 4.24 0.47 -7.89
CA VAL A 78 3.37 0.67 -9.06
C VAL A 78 2.95 2.12 -9.25
N PHE A 79 2.59 2.83 -8.17
CA PHE A 79 2.21 4.24 -8.27
C PHE A 79 3.40 5.15 -8.55
N PHE A 80 4.51 4.96 -7.85
CA PHE A 80 5.73 5.76 -8.02
C PHE A 80 6.24 5.62 -9.45
N PHE A 81 6.59 4.40 -9.88
CA PHE A 81 7.07 4.20 -11.23
C PHE A 81 5.99 4.45 -12.28
N GLY A 82 4.72 4.30 -11.92
CA GLY A 82 3.64 4.61 -12.85
C GLY A 82 3.49 6.07 -13.21
N VAL A 83 3.84 6.98 -12.30
CA VAL A 83 3.85 8.41 -12.59
C VAL A 83 5.18 8.84 -13.23
N PHE A 84 6.30 8.20 -12.88
CA PHE A 84 7.64 8.60 -13.35
C PHE A 84 8.14 7.90 -14.62
N MET A 85 7.61 6.73 -15.00
CA MET A 85 8.06 5.95 -16.16
C MET A 85 6.98 5.80 -17.24
N LYS A 86 7.25 6.33 -18.43
CA LYS A 86 6.44 6.09 -19.65
C LYS A 86 6.33 4.62 -20.06
N ARG A 87 7.24 3.76 -19.58
CA ARG A 87 7.27 2.33 -19.88
C ARG A 87 6.33 1.51 -18.99
N LEU A 88 5.54 2.14 -18.13
CA LEU A 88 4.49 1.47 -17.35
C LEU A 88 3.55 0.69 -18.28
N ASN A 89 3.32 -0.59 -17.97
CA ASN A 89 2.28 -1.36 -18.62
C ASN A 89 1.45 -2.18 -17.61
N GLY A 90 0.22 -2.52 -18.00
CA GLY A 90 -0.70 -3.28 -17.16
C GLY A 90 -0.13 -4.61 -16.63
N PRO A 91 0.52 -5.44 -17.47
CA PRO A 91 1.12 -6.70 -17.02
C PRO A 91 2.22 -6.52 -15.97
N GLY A 92 3.11 -5.53 -16.15
CA GLY A 92 4.17 -5.21 -15.18
C GLY A 92 3.61 -4.75 -13.84
N CYS A 93 2.60 -3.89 -13.86
CA CYS A 93 1.89 -3.46 -12.64
C CYS A 93 1.24 -4.65 -11.92
N LEU A 94 0.52 -5.49 -12.66
CA LEU A 94 -0.20 -6.64 -12.09
C LEU A 94 0.77 -7.66 -11.49
N ALA A 95 1.84 -8.01 -12.22
CA ALA A 95 2.86 -8.93 -11.73
C ALA A 95 3.53 -8.40 -10.44
N THR A 96 3.84 -7.10 -10.41
CA THR A 96 4.41 -6.44 -9.23
C THR A 96 3.49 -6.52 -8.02
N LEU A 97 2.21 -6.19 -8.21
CA LEU A 97 1.21 -6.27 -7.13
C LEU A 97 1.09 -7.71 -6.62
N ILE A 98 0.93 -8.69 -7.52
CA ILE A 98 0.77 -10.10 -7.14
C ILE A 98 2.00 -10.59 -6.37
N THR A 99 3.22 -10.36 -6.89
CA THR A 99 4.45 -10.80 -6.23
C THR A 99 4.63 -10.14 -4.87
N GLY A 100 4.46 -8.82 -4.78
CA GLY A 100 4.60 -8.12 -3.50
C GLY A 100 3.55 -8.52 -2.47
N PHE A 101 2.29 -8.68 -2.88
CA PHE A 101 1.24 -9.20 -2.00
C PHE A 101 1.53 -10.63 -1.55
N ALA A 102 2.01 -11.50 -2.43
CA ALA A 102 2.39 -12.87 -2.06
C ALA A 102 3.51 -12.88 -1.00
N MET A 103 4.53 -12.03 -1.16
CA MET A 103 5.61 -11.89 -0.17
C MET A 103 5.10 -11.30 1.16
N GLY A 104 4.24 -10.28 1.10
CA GLY A 104 3.64 -9.69 2.30
C GLY A 104 2.74 -10.66 3.07
N LEU A 105 1.92 -11.44 2.36
CA LEU A 105 1.08 -12.49 2.94
C LEU A 105 1.93 -13.63 3.50
N PHE A 106 3.01 -14.01 2.83
CA PHE A 106 3.96 -14.99 3.35
C PHE A 106 4.56 -14.53 4.69
N ARG A 107 5.02 -13.27 4.76
CA ARG A 107 5.53 -12.68 6.02
C ARG A 107 4.48 -12.71 7.12
N LEU A 108 3.24 -12.33 6.81
CA LEU A 108 2.13 -12.34 7.77
C LEU A 108 1.83 -13.77 8.25
N ALA A 109 1.87 -14.75 7.35
CA ALA A 109 1.66 -16.17 7.68
C ALA A 109 2.77 -16.74 8.56
N VAL A 110 4.00 -16.24 8.44
CA VAL A 110 5.12 -16.60 9.33
C VAL A 110 5.01 -15.91 10.70
N ASP A 111 4.57 -14.64 10.73
CA ASP A 111 4.46 -13.89 11.99
C ASP A 111 3.28 -14.30 12.86
N THR A 112 2.17 -14.70 12.24
CA THR A 112 0.90 -14.97 12.95
C THR A 112 0.99 -16.13 13.94
N PRO A 113 1.56 -17.31 13.60
CA PRO A 113 1.67 -18.43 14.54
C PRO A 113 2.53 -18.09 15.77
N VAL A 114 3.66 -17.40 15.57
CA VAL A 114 4.55 -17.01 16.67
C VAL A 114 3.84 -16.04 17.62
N LYS A 115 3.07 -15.08 17.09
CA LYS A 115 2.27 -14.15 17.90
C LYS A 115 1.10 -14.84 18.60
N LEU A 116 0.44 -15.79 17.95
CA LEU A 116 -0.75 -16.44 18.50
C LEU A 116 -0.43 -17.54 19.53
N MET A 117 0.59 -18.36 19.25
CA MET A 117 0.94 -19.54 20.05
C MET A 117 2.11 -19.29 21.00
N GLY A 118 2.86 -18.20 20.81
CA GLY A 118 4.04 -17.88 21.62
C GLY A 118 5.23 -18.82 21.40
N THR A 119 5.13 -19.78 20.47
CA THR A 119 6.18 -20.75 20.19
C THR A 119 7.09 -20.24 19.07
N PRO A 120 8.38 -19.96 19.36
CA PRO A 120 9.32 -19.56 18.33
C PRO A 120 9.62 -20.73 17.38
N TYR A 121 9.96 -20.41 16.14
CA TYR A 121 10.50 -21.39 15.21
C TYR A 121 11.85 -21.92 15.70
N ALA A 122 12.24 -23.12 15.26
CA ALA A 122 13.56 -23.67 15.55
C ALA A 122 14.66 -22.71 15.10
N GLU A 123 15.60 -22.41 16.00
CA GLU A 123 16.69 -21.48 15.73
C GLU A 123 17.50 -21.90 14.50
N GLY A 124 17.80 -20.93 13.63
CA GLY A 124 18.50 -21.18 12.37
C GLY A 124 17.64 -21.75 11.23
N SER A 125 16.37 -22.09 11.48
CA SER A 125 15.45 -22.48 10.40
C SER A 125 15.10 -21.28 9.50
N PHE A 126 14.73 -21.54 8.25
CA PHE A 126 14.31 -20.50 7.30
C PHE A 126 13.17 -19.62 7.86
N LEU A 127 12.18 -20.24 8.51
CA LEU A 127 11.05 -19.53 9.10
C LEU A 127 11.48 -18.67 10.31
N TRP A 128 12.46 -19.14 11.09
CA TRP A 128 13.05 -18.34 12.16
C TRP A 128 13.77 -17.11 11.61
N VAL A 129 14.57 -17.26 10.55
CA VAL A 129 15.26 -16.14 9.91
C VAL A 129 14.26 -15.11 9.39
N VAL A 130 13.23 -15.55 8.66
CA VAL A 130 12.19 -14.65 8.16
C VAL A 130 11.49 -13.95 9.31
N ASN A 131 11.07 -14.68 10.36
CA ASN A 131 10.39 -14.13 11.53
C ASN A 131 11.24 -13.06 12.26
N ASN A 132 12.54 -13.30 12.41
CA ASN A 132 13.44 -12.46 13.19
C ASN A 132 13.97 -11.23 12.42
N ILE A 133 13.77 -11.15 11.10
CA ILE A 133 14.09 -9.94 10.32
C ILE A 133 13.17 -8.80 10.77
N PHE A 134 13.77 -7.68 11.16
CA PHE A 134 13.01 -6.46 11.49
C PHE A 134 12.12 -6.04 10.31
N PHE A 135 10.86 -5.73 10.60
CA PHE A 135 9.81 -5.56 9.58
C PHE A 135 10.18 -4.54 8.49
N GLN A 136 10.93 -3.48 8.86
CA GLN A 136 11.36 -2.45 7.91
C GLN A 136 12.38 -2.96 6.89
N TYR A 137 13.33 -3.82 7.30
CA TYR A 137 14.27 -4.44 6.37
C TYR A 137 13.56 -5.41 5.43
N TYR A 138 12.55 -6.14 5.94
CA TYR A 138 11.72 -6.98 5.09
C TYR A 138 10.93 -6.14 4.06
N SER A 139 10.40 -4.99 4.47
CA SER A 139 9.72 -4.05 3.57
C SER A 139 10.62 -3.53 2.44
N LEU A 140 11.87 -3.20 2.76
CA LEU A 140 12.88 -2.83 1.76
C LEU A 140 13.13 -3.99 0.79
N LEU A 141 13.22 -5.23 1.28
CA LEU A 141 13.37 -6.41 0.45
C LEU A 141 12.18 -6.58 -0.51
N ILE A 142 10.94 -6.49 -0.03
CA ILE A 142 9.74 -6.52 -0.89
C ILE A 142 9.83 -5.41 -1.95
N THR A 143 10.21 -4.20 -1.54
CA THR A 143 10.33 -3.05 -2.46
C THR A 143 11.31 -3.34 -3.57
N VAL A 144 12.53 -3.82 -3.25
CA VAL A 144 13.55 -4.15 -4.25
C VAL A 144 13.06 -5.23 -5.21
N VAL A 145 12.46 -6.31 -4.69
CA VAL A 145 11.90 -7.38 -5.53
C VAL A 145 10.78 -6.85 -6.42
N CYS A 146 9.88 -6.02 -5.89
CA CYS A 146 8.82 -5.39 -6.67
C CYS A 146 9.38 -4.51 -7.79
N ILE A 147 10.43 -3.71 -7.54
CA ILE A 147 11.09 -2.90 -8.57
C ILE A 147 11.68 -3.79 -9.67
N LEU A 148 12.37 -4.86 -9.29
CA LEU A 148 12.94 -5.80 -10.25
C LEU A 148 11.86 -6.46 -11.11
N VAL A 149 10.79 -6.97 -10.49
CA VAL A 149 9.66 -7.57 -11.19
C VAL A 149 8.99 -6.54 -12.11
N PHE A 150 8.76 -5.33 -11.62
CA PHE A 150 8.17 -4.25 -12.41
C PHE A 150 8.98 -3.98 -13.67
N ILE A 151 10.29 -3.83 -13.54
CA ILE A 151 11.19 -3.57 -14.68
C ILE A 151 11.22 -4.78 -15.61
N ILE A 152 11.54 -5.98 -15.11
CA ILE A 152 11.69 -7.18 -15.93
C ILE A 152 10.41 -7.46 -16.72
N VAL A 153 9.25 -7.46 -16.06
CA VAL A 153 7.97 -7.76 -16.72
C VAL A 153 7.56 -6.63 -17.66
N SER A 154 7.74 -5.36 -17.30
CA SER A 154 7.38 -4.24 -18.18
C SER A 154 8.22 -4.17 -19.47
N TYR A 155 9.45 -4.67 -19.44
CA TYR A 155 10.31 -4.76 -20.61
C TYR A 155 10.11 -6.06 -21.40
N ALA A 156 9.76 -7.17 -20.73
CA ALA A 156 9.45 -8.45 -21.37
C ALA A 156 8.06 -8.51 -22.03
N THR A 157 7.14 -7.60 -21.65
CA THR A 157 5.78 -7.52 -22.20
C THR A 157 5.62 -6.37 -23.20
N PRO A 158 4.54 -6.38 -24.02
CA PRO A 158 4.31 -5.33 -25.01
C PRO A 158 4.32 -3.92 -24.43
N GLN A 159 4.74 -2.96 -25.26
CA GLN A 159 4.77 -1.56 -24.86
C GLN A 159 3.34 -1.07 -24.55
N PRO A 160 3.17 -0.14 -23.61
CA PRO A 160 1.87 0.47 -23.39
C PRO A 160 1.42 1.29 -24.60
N ASP A 161 0.11 1.43 -24.73
CA ASP A 161 -0.50 2.35 -25.68
C ASP A 161 -0.27 3.79 -25.21
N TYR A 162 0.70 4.47 -25.84
CA TYR A 162 1.09 5.84 -25.48
C TYR A 162 -0.06 6.84 -25.61
N ALA A 163 -1.08 6.56 -26.44
CA ALA A 163 -2.24 7.43 -26.57
C ALA A 163 -3.13 7.42 -25.32
N LYS A 164 -3.16 6.30 -24.57
CA LYS A 164 -3.97 6.17 -23.34
C LYS A 164 -3.30 6.73 -22.09
N ILE A 165 -1.99 7.00 -22.14
CA ILE A 165 -1.21 7.51 -21.01
C ILE A 165 -0.84 8.99 -21.15
N GLY A 166 -1.36 9.68 -22.17
CA GLY A 166 -1.23 11.14 -22.33
C GLY A 166 -1.70 11.88 -21.08
N GLY A 167 -0.87 12.76 -20.52
CA GLY A 167 -1.19 13.53 -19.31
C GLY A 167 -1.16 12.77 -17.98
N LEU A 168 -0.97 11.44 -17.97
CA LEU A 168 -1.01 10.62 -16.74
C LEU A 168 0.36 10.39 -16.09
N THR A 169 1.46 10.68 -16.79
CA THR A 169 2.84 10.51 -16.29
C THR A 169 3.61 11.82 -16.46
N PHE A 170 4.63 12.08 -15.65
CA PHE A 170 5.45 13.30 -15.78
C PHE A 170 6.03 13.49 -17.19
N SER A 171 6.36 12.39 -17.86
CA SER A 171 6.86 12.40 -19.24
C SER A 171 5.80 12.64 -20.30
N THR A 172 4.52 12.47 -19.98
CA THR A 172 3.39 12.64 -20.92
C THR A 172 2.55 13.88 -20.63
N LEU A 173 2.91 14.67 -19.61
CA LEU A 173 2.32 15.98 -19.33
C LEU A 173 2.60 16.94 -20.47
N THR A 174 1.55 17.66 -20.90
CA THR A 174 1.67 18.74 -21.88
C THR A 174 2.25 20.00 -21.23
N GLU A 175 2.70 20.95 -22.05
CA GLU A 175 3.12 22.26 -21.57
C GLU A 175 1.97 23.05 -20.91
N GLU A 176 0.72 22.79 -21.32
CA GLU A 176 -0.46 23.38 -20.68
C GLU A 176 -0.67 22.81 -19.27
N ASP A 177 -0.52 21.50 -19.09
CA ASP A 177 -0.63 20.85 -17.77
C ASP A 177 0.43 21.37 -16.80
N ARG A 178 1.66 21.60 -17.28
CA ARG A 178 2.75 22.16 -16.48
C ARG A 178 2.47 23.59 -16.06
N ARG A 179 1.92 24.41 -16.97
CA ARG A 179 1.54 25.80 -16.67
C ARG A 179 0.38 25.86 -15.68
N ALA A 180 -0.63 25.01 -15.83
CA ALA A 180 -1.73 24.90 -14.89
C ALA A 180 -1.24 24.50 -13.49
N THR A 181 -0.36 23.50 -13.41
CA THR A 181 0.24 23.06 -12.13
C THR A 181 1.07 24.17 -11.48
N ARG A 182 1.85 24.92 -12.27
CA ARG A 182 2.64 26.06 -11.76
C ARG A 182 1.76 27.20 -11.27
N ALA A 183 0.60 27.40 -11.87
CA ALA A 183 -0.35 28.43 -11.44
C ALA A 183 -1.02 28.11 -10.10
N THR A 184 -1.01 26.85 -9.66
CA THR A 184 -1.64 26.41 -8.40
C THR A 184 -0.89 26.89 -7.15
N TRP A 185 0.42 27.14 -7.24
CA TRP A 185 1.25 27.45 -6.06
C TRP A 185 2.00 28.78 -6.19
N SER A 186 2.13 29.47 -5.05
CA SER A 186 2.72 30.79 -4.94
C SER A 186 4.14 30.74 -4.33
N MET A 187 4.87 31.85 -4.41
CA MET A 187 6.17 31.97 -3.73
C MET A 187 6.07 31.87 -2.20
N ARG A 188 4.91 32.21 -1.62
CA ARG A 188 4.69 32.02 -0.18
C ARG A 188 4.68 30.54 0.19
N ASP A 189 4.07 29.70 -0.64
CA ASP A 189 4.00 28.25 -0.40
C ASP A 189 5.41 27.61 -0.47
N VAL A 190 6.23 28.07 -1.41
CA VAL A 190 7.64 27.65 -1.51
C VAL A 190 8.44 28.08 -0.28
N LEU A 191 8.31 29.34 0.15
CA LEU A 191 9.02 29.84 1.34
C LEU A 191 8.60 29.08 2.60
N LEU A 192 7.31 28.82 2.78
CA LEU A 192 6.79 28.03 3.90
C LEU A 192 7.29 26.58 3.86
N SER A 193 7.39 25.99 2.66
CA SER A 193 7.93 24.63 2.47
C SER A 193 9.41 24.56 2.84
N ILE A 194 10.20 25.55 2.40
CA ILE A 194 11.64 25.64 2.76
C ILE A 194 11.79 25.84 4.26
N LEU A 195 11.03 26.75 4.86
CA LEU A 195 11.04 26.99 6.31
C LEU A 195 10.71 25.71 7.08
N LEU A 196 9.70 24.97 6.66
CA LEU A 196 9.33 23.69 7.26
C LEU A 196 10.49 22.69 7.21
N VAL A 197 11.16 22.55 6.05
CA VAL A 197 12.32 21.66 5.90
C VAL A 197 13.46 22.10 6.82
N VAL A 198 13.75 23.39 6.91
CA VAL A 198 14.78 23.93 7.81
C VAL A 198 14.46 23.64 9.27
N ILE A 199 13.21 23.81 9.69
CA ILE A 199 12.76 23.50 11.06
C ILE A 199 12.95 22.01 11.35
N ILE A 200 12.51 21.13 10.44
CA ILE A 200 12.67 19.68 10.59
C ILE A 200 14.15 19.32 10.76
N ILE A 201 15.02 19.79 9.86
CA ILE A 201 16.46 19.52 9.93
C ILE A 201 17.05 20.06 11.24
N SER A 202 16.67 21.26 11.65
CA SER A 202 17.16 21.87 12.89
C SER A 202 16.77 21.05 14.12
N ILE A 203 15.55 20.54 14.16
CA ILE A 203 15.08 19.65 15.24
C ILE A 203 15.90 18.35 15.25
N TYR A 204 16.10 17.71 14.09
CA TYR A 204 16.91 16.49 14.00
C TYR A 204 18.36 16.72 14.45
N LEU A 205 18.96 17.86 14.07
CA LEU A 205 20.31 18.24 14.49
C LEU A 205 20.41 18.58 15.98
N TYR A 206 19.36 19.16 16.57
CA TYR A 206 19.33 19.48 17.99
C TYR A 206 19.27 18.22 18.87
N PHE A 207 18.48 17.22 18.47
CA PHE A 207 18.31 15.96 19.21
C PHE A 207 19.31 14.86 18.83
N THR A 208 20.34 15.18 18.04
CA THR A 208 21.45 14.25 17.73
C THR A 208 22.66 14.42 18.66
N GLY A 209 22.56 15.29 19.68
CA GLY A 209 23.45 15.31 20.85
C GLY A 209 22.86 14.57 22.03
#